data_AF-A0AB38RP97-F1
#
_entry.id   AF-A0AB38RP97-F1
#
_cell.length_a   1.000
_cell.length_b   1.000
_cell.length_c   1.000
_cell.angle_alpha   90.00
_cell.angle_beta   90.00
_cell.angle_gamma   90.00
#
_symmetry.space_group_name_H-M   'P 1'
#
loop_
_entity.id
_entity.type
_entity.pdbx_description
1 polymer ?
#
loop_
_entity_poly.entity_id
_entity_poly.type
_entity_poly.pdbx_seq_one_letter_code
_entity_poly.pdbx_strand_id
1 'polypeptide(L)'
;MPASRRRRAAALAAYLAQFAGIARAEERPNDSLYAGLSTDELLQRHQDYLQALIWAQATAFSDDDDEALAAMSRRYTFHSA
;
A
#
# COMPACT_ATOMS: atom_id res chain seq x y z
N MET A 1 10.11 -11.59 15.31
CA MET A 1 8.75 -11.44 15.90
C MET A 1 7.75 -11.21 14.77
N PRO A 2 6.84 -12.15 14.47
CA PRO A 2 5.89 -12.02 13.35
C PRO A 2 4.82 -10.93 13.56
N ALA A 3 4.58 -10.50 14.80
CA ALA A 3 3.59 -9.46 15.12
C ALA A 3 3.99 -8.06 14.64
N SER A 4 5.28 -7.73 14.60
CA SER A 4 5.77 -6.43 14.10
C SER A 4 5.65 -6.31 12.57
N ARG A 5 5.72 -7.43 11.84
CA ARG A 5 5.58 -7.48 10.37
C ARG A 5 4.16 -7.16 9.93
N ARG A 6 3.17 -7.86 10.50
CA ARG A 6 1.74 -7.59 10.27
C ARG A 6 1.38 -6.15 10.63
N ARG A 7 1.93 -5.61 11.72
CA ARG A 7 1.69 -4.23 12.14
C ARG A 7 2.26 -3.22 11.14
N ARG A 8 3.42 -3.52 10.54
CA ARG A 8 4.05 -2.70 9.50
C ARG A 8 3.26 -2.75 8.19
N ALA A 9 2.81 -3.94 7.78
CA ALA A 9 1.92 -4.11 6.63
C ALA A 9 0.59 -3.38 6.84
N ALA A 10 0.00 -3.46 8.03
CA ALA A 10 -1.22 -2.73 8.37
C ALA A 10 -1.03 -1.20 8.37
N ALA A 11 0.11 -0.70 8.87
CA ALA A 11 0.44 0.73 8.81
C ALA A 11 0.61 1.21 7.36
N LEU A 12 1.25 0.39 6.51
CA LEU A 12 1.41 0.67 5.10
C LEU A 12 0.07 0.63 4.36
N ALA A 13 -0.79 -0.34 4.67
CA ALA A 13 -2.16 -0.41 4.15
C ALA A 13 -3.00 0.79 4.57
N ALA A 14 -2.88 1.26 5.82
CA ALA A 14 -3.57 2.45 6.31
C ALA A 14 -3.08 3.73 5.60
N TYR A 15 -1.77 3.84 5.35
CA TYR A 15 -1.23 4.93 4.53
C TYR A 15 -1.75 4.86 3.09
N LEU A 16 -1.77 3.67 2.50
CA LEU A 16 -2.26 3.48 1.13
C LEU A 16 -3.80 3.54 1.02
N ALA A 17 -4.53 3.44 2.12
CA ALA A 17 -5.99 3.54 2.15
C ALA A 17 -6.50 4.90 1.66
N GLN A 18 -5.70 5.97 1.79
CA GLN A 18 -6.03 7.27 1.20
C GLN A 18 -6.13 7.21 -0.34
N PHE A 19 -5.47 6.23 -0.96
CA PHE A 19 -5.48 5.95 -2.40
C PHE A 19 -6.48 4.84 -2.76
N ALA A 20 -7.08 4.14 -1.80
CA ALA A 20 -8.06 3.08 -2.06
C ALA A 20 -9.36 3.60 -2.70
N GLY A 21 -9.67 4.88 -2.48
CA GLY A 21 -10.79 5.56 -3.15
C GLY A 21 -10.61 5.73 -4.66
N ILE A 22 -9.39 5.56 -5.20
CA ILE A 22 -9.11 5.80 -6.62
C ILE A 22 -9.68 4.72 -7.54
N ALA A 23 -9.80 3.48 -7.04
CA ALA A 23 -10.50 2.42 -7.77
C ALA A 23 -11.97 2.80 -8.10
N ARG A 24 -12.54 3.72 -7.31
CA ARG A 24 -13.82 4.39 -7.61
C ARG A 24 -13.66 5.74 -8.30
N ALA A 25 -12.51 6.39 -8.19
CA ALA A 25 -12.24 7.70 -8.80
C ALA A 25 -12.00 7.65 -10.32
N GLU A 26 -11.99 6.47 -10.95
CA GLU A 26 -12.28 6.40 -12.40
C GLU A 26 -13.61 7.11 -12.75
N GLU A 27 -14.56 7.20 -11.80
CA GLU A 27 -15.79 8.00 -11.94
C GLU A 27 -15.60 9.51 -11.62
N ARG A 28 -14.46 9.92 -11.04
CA ARG A 28 -14.20 11.30 -10.60
C ARG A 28 -12.73 11.71 -10.84
N PRO A 29 -12.35 12.01 -12.08
CA PRO A 29 -10.97 12.38 -12.45
C PRO A 29 -10.52 13.77 -11.94
N ASN A 30 -11.32 14.44 -11.11
CA ASN A 30 -11.12 15.84 -10.73
C ASN A 30 -10.91 16.04 -9.21
N ASP A 31 -10.66 14.96 -8.45
CA ASP A 31 -10.26 15.10 -7.06
C ASP A 31 -8.84 15.69 -7.01
N SER A 32 -8.75 16.96 -6.61
CA SER A 32 -7.51 17.75 -6.50
C SER A 32 -6.42 17.10 -5.63
N LEU A 33 -6.77 16.07 -4.86
CA LEU A 33 -5.86 15.22 -4.06
C LEU A 33 -4.90 14.38 -4.91
N TYR A 34 -5.23 14.11 -6.16
CA TYR A 34 -4.40 13.33 -7.09
C TYR A 34 -3.79 14.18 -8.22
N ALA A 35 -3.95 15.50 -8.14
CA ALA A 35 -3.39 16.43 -9.12
C ALA A 35 -1.86 16.29 -9.17
N GLY A 36 -1.35 15.73 -10.26
CA GLY A 36 0.08 15.46 -10.46
C GLY A 36 0.48 13.99 -10.51
N LEU A 37 -0.46 13.05 -10.29
CA LEU A 37 -0.23 11.62 -10.47
C LEU A 37 -0.86 11.13 -11.76
N SER A 38 -0.14 10.28 -12.49
CA SER A 38 -0.71 9.62 -13.67
C SER A 38 -1.69 8.51 -13.24
N THR A 39 -2.61 8.14 -14.13
CA THR A 39 -3.52 7.01 -13.90
C THR A 39 -2.76 5.72 -13.59
N ASP A 40 -1.61 5.49 -14.23
CA ASP A 40 -0.77 4.32 -13.97
C ASP A 40 -0.17 4.33 -12.56
N GLU A 41 0.30 5.47 -12.07
CA GLU A 41 0.82 5.61 -10.70
C GLU A 41 -0.27 5.39 -9.65
N LEU A 42 -1.48 5.86 -9.95
CA LEU A 42 -2.66 5.65 -9.10
C LEU A 42 -3.06 4.16 -9.07
N LEU A 43 -3.09 3.50 -10.22
CA LEU A 43 -3.39 2.08 -10.32
C LEU A 43 -2.35 1.23 -9.58
N GLN A 44 -1.07 1.59 -9.73
CA GLN A 44 0.03 0.92 -9.03
C GLN A 44 -0.07 1.09 -7.52
N ARG A 45 -0.42 2.27 -7.02
CA ARG A 45 -0.69 2.51 -5.58
C ARG A 45 -1.88 1.72 -5.07
N HIS A 46 -2.91 1.55 -5.89
CA HIS A 46 -4.06 0.75 -5.53
C HIS A 46 -3.72 -0.76 -5.46
N GLN A 47 -2.92 -1.26 -6.40
CA GLN A 47 -2.40 -2.64 -6.32
C GLN A 47 -1.53 -2.84 -5.08
N ASP A 48 -0.66 -1.88 -4.79
CA ASP A 48 0.20 -1.90 -3.61
C ASP A 48 -0.64 -1.90 -2.31
N TYR A 49 -1.76 -1.16 -2.28
CA TYR A 49 -2.72 -1.18 -1.18
C TYR A 49 -3.33 -2.57 -0.96
N LEU A 50 -3.81 -3.22 -2.03
CA LEU A 50 -4.41 -4.56 -1.94
C LEU A 50 -3.39 -5.58 -1.45
N GLN A 51 -2.14 -5.51 -1.95
CA GLN A 51 -1.06 -6.38 -1.50
C GLN A 51 -0.75 -6.17 -0.01
N ALA A 52 -0.68 -4.92 0.45
CA ALA A 52 -0.45 -4.60 1.85
C ALA A 52 -1.59 -5.10 2.77
N LEU A 53 -2.84 -5.08 2.29
CA LEU A 53 -3.98 -5.66 3.00
C LEU A 53 -3.90 -7.18 3.11
N ILE A 54 -3.51 -7.86 2.02
CA ILE A 54 -3.30 -9.31 2.02
C ILE A 54 -2.25 -9.67 3.05
N TRP A 55 -1.12 -8.97 3.04
CA TRP A 55 -0.06 -9.12 4.04
C TRP A 55 -0.54 -8.81 5.46
N ALA A 56 -1.30 -7.75 5.68
CA ALA A 56 -1.82 -7.42 7.02
C ALA A 56 -2.72 -8.52 7.60
N GLN A 57 -3.47 -9.22 6.74
CA GLN A 57 -4.39 -10.31 7.12
C GLN A 57 -3.76 -11.70 7.03
N ALA A 58 -2.55 -11.83 6.47
CA ALA A 58 -1.87 -13.10 6.27
C ALA A 58 -1.57 -13.78 7.61
N THR A 59 -2.06 -15.01 7.76
CA THR A 59 -1.81 -15.87 8.93
C THR A 59 -0.39 -16.43 8.93
N ALA A 60 0.22 -16.58 7.75
CA ALA A 60 1.60 -16.97 7.54
C ALA A 60 2.28 -15.95 6.62
N PHE A 61 3.51 -15.58 6.97
CA PHE A 61 4.38 -14.72 6.18
C PHE A 61 5.56 -15.54 5.71
N SER A 62 5.84 -15.53 4.41
CA SER A 62 7.09 -16.06 3.89
C SER A 62 8.21 -15.03 4.05
N ASP A 63 9.46 -15.46 3.91
CA ASP A 63 10.60 -14.53 3.87
C ASP A 63 10.58 -13.67 2.58
N ASP A 64 10.03 -14.20 1.49
CA ASP A 64 9.81 -13.45 0.24
C ASP A 64 8.80 -12.29 0.43
N ASP A 65 7.73 -12.53 1.21
CA ASP A 65 6.77 -11.48 1.58
C ASP A 65 7.43 -10.38 2.42
N ASP A 66 8.41 -10.75 3.25
CA ASP A 66 9.17 -9.83 4.09
C ASP A 66 10.07 -8.92 3.22
N GLU A 67 10.76 -9.50 2.24
CA GLU A 67 11.56 -8.73 1.27
C GLU A 67 10.68 -7.81 0.42
N ALA A 68 9.54 -8.31 -0.04
CA ALA A 68 8.58 -7.55 -0.83
C ALA A 68 7.98 -6.38 -0.02
N LEU A 69 7.63 -6.60 1.25
CA LEU A 69 7.16 -5.56 2.16
C LEU A 69 8.25 -4.50 2.43
N ALA A 70 9.51 -4.92 2.58
CA ALA A 70 10.64 -4.01 2.78
C ALA A 70 10.91 -3.16 1.53
N ALA A 71 10.86 -3.77 0.34
CA ALA A 71 11.01 -3.08 -0.94
C ALA A 71 9.87 -2.06 -1.15
N MET A 72 8.62 -2.45 -0.88
CA MET A 72 7.47 -1.55 -0.96
C MET A 72 7.57 -0.40 0.04
N SER A 73 7.96 -0.68 1.29
CA SER A 73 8.16 0.35 2.31
C SER A 73 9.21 1.38 1.89
N ARG A 74 10.32 0.95 1.29
CA ARG A 74 11.37 1.85 0.78
C ARG A 74 10.87 2.72 -0.36
N ARG A 75 10.08 2.16 -1.28
CA ARG A 75 9.51 2.88 -2.43
C ARG A 75 8.61 4.04 -2.01
N TYR A 76 7.89 3.89 -0.90
CA TYR A 76 7.06 4.95 -0.33
C TYR A 76 7.78 5.81 0.71
N THR A 77 9.11 5.67 0.86
CA THR A 77 9.89 6.31 1.92
C THR A 77 9.30 6.11 3.32
N PHE A 78 8.56 5.02 3.50
CA PHE A 78 7.91 4.64 4.74
C PHE A 78 9.00 4.07 5.66
N HIS A 79 9.76 4.98 6.26
CA HIS A 79 10.72 4.67 7.29
C HIS A 79 9.90 4.33 8.52
N SER A 80 9.75 3.04 8.81
CA SER A 80 9.32 2.62 10.14
C SER A 80 10.39 3.13 11.12
N ALA A 81 10.10 4.24 11.79
CA ALA A 81 10.77 4.60 13.03
C ALA A 81 10.39 3.60 14.12
#